data_AF-A0A2P1JHE1-F1
#
_entry.id   AF-A0A2P1JHE1-F1
#
_cell.length_a   1.000
_cell.length_b   1.000
_cell.length_c   1.000
_cell.angle_alpha   90.00
_cell.angle_beta   90.00
_cell.angle_gamma   90.00
#
_symmetry.space_group_name_H-M   'P 1'
#
loop_
_entity.id
_entity.type
_entity.pdbx_description
1 polymer ?
#
loop_
_entity_poly.entity_id
_entity_poly.type
_entity_poly.pdbx_seq_one_letter_code
_entity_poly.pdbx_strand_id
1 'polypeptide(L)'
;MVYVIPQENVFNVNIKPKYVKESRENIVNSLKFFVICSQFLGILPVENITVPNKLRFRWKSWKVLHTLFFIGMTTVASTLCLLDWFYVGYVFNSLGITIFYSSALVTLILYVNLARSWPKLMTLWCRIDKIMNNSYGYPKSLNRRFRIVSATYSILALGNFLINTVYKSISIKESTRNEYNINKYYFKSFPQMFRFIPFSAVSATFCCIVHIHTLLTWLINDLFIILISIALALRFKQISERLVRNQ
;
A
#
# COMPACT_ATOMS: atom_id res chain seq x y z
N MET A 1 -0.82 53.39 -32.96
CA MET A 1 -0.54 52.49 -34.10
C MET A 1 -0.57 51.07 -33.55
N VAL A 2 -1.73 50.41 -33.66
CA VAL A 2 -2.00 49.08 -33.10
C VAL A 2 -1.64 48.06 -34.18
N TYR A 3 -0.65 47.22 -33.93
CA TYR A 3 -0.34 46.09 -34.81
C TYR A 3 -1.35 44.98 -34.54
N VAL A 4 -2.31 44.85 -35.46
CA VAL A 4 -3.23 43.72 -35.52
C VAL A 4 -2.50 42.58 -36.24
N ILE A 5 -2.13 41.54 -35.52
CA ILE A 5 -1.60 40.30 -36.08
C ILE A 5 -2.79 39.52 -36.67
N PRO A 6 -2.78 39.10 -37.95
CA PRO A 6 -3.88 38.37 -38.55
C PRO A 6 -4.04 36.99 -37.89
N GLN A 7 -5.25 36.67 -37.45
CA GLN A 7 -5.63 35.34 -36.98
C GLN A 7 -5.92 34.39 -38.15
N GLU A 8 -4.89 33.86 -38.79
CA GLU A 8 -5.07 32.70 -39.67
C GLU A 8 -3.88 31.73 -39.51
N ASN A 9 -4.21 30.45 -39.31
CA ASN A 9 -3.34 29.27 -39.48
C ASN A 9 -2.51 28.74 -38.29
N VAL A 10 -3.06 28.67 -37.07
CA VAL A 10 -2.43 27.87 -35.97
C VAL A 10 -3.18 26.57 -35.63
N PHE A 11 -4.40 26.36 -36.11
CA PHE A 11 -5.24 25.21 -35.68
C PHE A 11 -5.45 24.08 -36.70
N ASN A 12 -4.65 23.98 -37.75
CA ASN A 12 -4.71 22.87 -38.70
C ASN A 12 -3.43 22.00 -38.70
N VAL A 13 -2.98 21.60 -37.50
CA VAL A 13 -2.10 20.44 -37.41
C VAL A 13 -2.97 19.21 -37.54
N ASN A 14 -3.16 18.73 -38.77
CA ASN A 14 -3.81 17.47 -39.07
C ASN A 14 -2.91 16.32 -38.59
N ILE A 15 -2.91 16.07 -37.29
CA ILE A 15 -2.26 14.91 -36.67
C ILE A 15 -3.09 13.70 -37.08
N LYS A 16 -2.79 13.13 -38.25
CA LYS A 16 -3.28 11.79 -38.60
C LYS A 16 -3.00 10.88 -37.39
N PRO A 17 -4.00 10.17 -36.83
CA PRO A 17 -3.75 9.26 -35.73
C PRO A 17 -2.80 8.19 -36.25
N LYS A 18 -1.52 8.30 -35.88
CA LYS A 18 -0.53 7.25 -36.11
C LYS A 18 -1.13 6.00 -35.50
N TYR A 19 -1.38 4.97 -36.31
CA TYR A 19 -1.92 3.70 -35.86
C TYR A 19 -1.14 3.24 -34.64
N VAL A 20 -1.82 3.29 -33.50
CA VAL A 20 -1.22 3.04 -32.19
C VAL A 20 -0.99 1.54 -32.14
N LYS A 21 0.26 1.11 -32.28
CA LYS A 21 0.65 -0.24 -31.91
C LYS A 21 0.29 -0.38 -30.44
N GLU A 22 -0.75 -1.16 -30.13
CA GLU A 22 -1.25 -1.38 -28.78
C GLU A 22 -0.06 -1.77 -27.91
N SER A 23 0.43 -0.84 -27.08
CA SER A 23 1.59 -1.10 -26.25
C SER A 23 1.19 -2.20 -25.27
N ARG A 24 1.71 -3.42 -25.49
CA ARG A 24 1.50 -4.56 -24.57
C ARG A 24 1.87 -4.23 -23.13
N GLU A 25 2.70 -3.21 -22.92
CA GLU A 25 3.16 -2.74 -21.61
C GLU A 25 2.38 -1.48 -21.21
N ASN A 26 1.49 -1.64 -20.23
CA ASN A 26 0.76 -0.57 -19.57
C ASN A 26 1.10 -0.62 -18.08
N ILE A 27 1.08 0.52 -17.39
CA ILE A 27 1.39 0.59 -15.96
C ILE A 27 0.51 -0.34 -15.10
N VAL A 28 -0.72 -0.59 -15.54
CA VAL A 28 -1.66 -1.50 -14.87
C VAL A 28 -1.10 -2.92 -14.79
N ASN A 29 -0.36 -3.36 -15.82
CA ASN A 29 0.31 -4.65 -15.81
C ASN A 29 1.48 -4.66 -14.82
N SER A 30 2.20 -3.55 -14.68
CA SER A 30 3.30 -3.40 -13.72
C SER A 30 2.81 -3.37 -12.28
N LEU A 31 1.67 -2.74 -12.03
CA LEU A 31 1.03 -2.69 -10.70
C LEU A 31 0.21 -3.94 -10.37
N LYS A 32 0.02 -4.86 -11.31
CA LYS A 32 -0.81 -6.05 -11.13
C LYS A 32 -0.36 -6.90 -9.94
N PHE A 33 0.95 -7.11 -9.78
CA PHE A 33 1.51 -7.86 -8.65
C PHE A 33 1.12 -7.21 -7.32
N PHE A 34 1.33 -5.90 -7.20
CA PHE A 34 0.93 -5.11 -6.03
C PHE A 34 -0.56 -5.29 -5.72
N VAL A 35 -1.44 -5.10 -6.71
CA VAL A 35 -2.90 -5.20 -6.50
C VAL A 35 -3.31 -6.60 -6.07
N ILE A 36 -2.69 -7.65 -6.60
CA ILE A 36 -2.96 -9.04 -6.17
C ILE A 36 -2.54 -9.25 -4.72
N CYS A 37 -1.34 -8.82 -4.33
CA CYS A 37 -0.86 -8.93 -2.95
C CYS A 37 -1.78 -8.18 -1.98
N SER A 38 -2.18 -6.96 -2.33
CA SER A 38 -3.11 -6.17 -1.50
C SER A 38 -4.45 -6.90 -1.35
N GLN A 39 -4.99 -7.49 -2.42
CA GLN A 39 -6.27 -8.21 -2.36
C GLN A 39 -6.23 -9.46 -1.49
N PHE A 40 -5.13 -10.22 -1.53
CA PHE A 40 -4.94 -11.36 -0.63
C PHE A 40 -5.00 -10.92 0.83
N LEU A 41 -4.47 -9.75 1.14
CA LEU A 41 -4.48 -9.15 2.47
C LEU A 41 -5.79 -8.43 2.80
N GLY A 42 -6.77 -8.40 1.89
CA GLY A 42 -8.00 -7.64 2.08
C GLY A 42 -7.80 -6.11 2.01
N ILE A 43 -6.69 -5.64 1.47
CA ILE A 43 -6.36 -4.23 1.28
C ILE A 43 -6.66 -3.91 -0.20
N LEU A 44 -7.54 -2.96 -0.50
CA LEU A 44 -7.96 -2.61 -1.87
C LEU A 44 -8.88 -3.66 -2.57
N PRO A 45 -10.15 -3.80 -2.15
CA PRO A 45 -11.11 -4.73 -2.76
C PRO A 45 -11.62 -4.22 -4.12
N VAL A 46 -10.90 -4.56 -5.19
CA VAL A 46 -11.24 -4.18 -6.58
C VAL A 46 -11.47 -5.42 -7.45
N GLU A 47 -12.40 -5.34 -8.40
CA GLU A 47 -12.74 -6.41 -9.33
C GLU A 47 -12.14 -6.15 -10.72
N ASN A 48 -11.90 -7.24 -11.48
CA ASN A 48 -11.41 -7.23 -12.86
C ASN A 48 -10.04 -6.58 -13.09
N ILE A 49 -9.04 -6.93 -12.27
CA ILE A 49 -7.65 -6.41 -12.35
C ILE A 49 -7.02 -6.65 -13.74
N THR A 50 -7.46 -7.68 -14.46
CA THR A 50 -6.85 -8.13 -15.71
C THR A 50 -7.14 -7.23 -16.91
N VAL A 51 -8.20 -6.39 -16.84
CA VAL A 51 -8.60 -5.53 -17.96
C VAL A 51 -8.75 -4.09 -17.47
N PRO A 52 -7.87 -3.15 -17.87
CA PRO A 52 -7.88 -1.78 -17.38
C PRO A 52 -9.25 -1.09 -17.53
N ASN A 53 -9.93 -1.33 -18.65
CA ASN A 53 -11.21 -0.71 -18.98
C ASN A 53 -12.43 -1.37 -18.30
N LYS A 54 -12.24 -2.46 -17.54
CA LYS A 54 -13.32 -3.18 -16.84
C LYS A 54 -13.16 -3.22 -15.32
N LEU A 55 -12.20 -2.48 -14.77
CA LEU A 55 -12.03 -2.30 -13.32
C LEU A 55 -13.36 -1.79 -12.72
N ARG A 56 -13.88 -2.51 -11.73
CA ARG A 56 -15.13 -2.14 -11.04
C ARG A 56 -14.96 -2.32 -9.54
N PHE A 57 -15.63 -1.47 -8.79
CA PHE A 57 -15.80 -1.61 -7.35
C PHE A 57 -17.24 -2.02 -7.07
N ARG A 58 -17.43 -3.10 -6.31
CA ARG A 58 -18.77 -3.59 -5.93
C ARG A 58 -18.81 -3.85 -4.43
N TRP A 59 -19.70 -3.15 -3.74
CA TRP A 59 -19.90 -3.30 -2.29
C TRP A 59 -20.33 -4.71 -1.87
N LYS A 60 -21.22 -5.33 -2.65
CA LYS A 60 -21.64 -6.73 -2.45
C LYS A 60 -20.65 -7.69 -3.11
N SER A 61 -19.42 -7.72 -2.61
CA SER A 61 -18.36 -8.63 -3.06
C SER A 61 -17.71 -9.30 -1.86
N TRP A 62 -17.33 -10.58 -2.01
CA TRP A 62 -16.60 -11.33 -0.98
C TRP A 62 -15.33 -10.59 -0.53
N LYS A 63 -14.68 -9.88 -1.46
CA LYS A 63 -13.47 -9.09 -1.19
C LYS A 63 -13.73 -7.94 -0.21
N VAL A 64 -14.88 -7.27 -0.33
CA VAL A 64 -15.24 -6.16 0.57
C VAL A 64 -15.59 -6.70 1.96
N LEU A 65 -16.29 -7.84 2.04
CA LEU A 65 -16.57 -8.49 3.31
C LEU A 65 -15.27 -8.88 4.04
N HIS A 66 -14.31 -9.45 3.30
CA HIS A 66 -12.98 -9.77 3.82
C HIS A 66 -12.24 -8.54 4.34
N THR A 67 -12.27 -7.42 3.61
CA THR A 67 -11.71 -6.13 4.07
C THR A 67 -12.40 -5.63 5.34
N LEU A 68 -13.74 -5.69 5.41
CA LEU A 68 -14.51 -5.25 6.58
C LEU A 68 -14.20 -6.09 7.82
N PHE A 69 -14.00 -7.40 7.66
CA PHE A 69 -13.58 -8.29 8.73
C PHE A 69 -12.24 -7.83 9.35
N PHE A 70 -11.23 -7.57 8.52
CA PHE A 70 -9.93 -7.08 8.99
C PHE A 70 -9.98 -5.66 9.57
N ILE A 71 -10.84 -4.79 9.05
CA ILE A 71 -11.12 -3.47 9.67
C ILE A 71 -11.71 -3.67 11.07
N GLY A 72 -12.67 -4.57 11.23
CA GLY A 72 -13.27 -4.87 12.54
C GLY A 72 -12.24 -5.35 13.55
N MET A 73 -11.41 -6.34 13.17
CA MET A 73 -10.36 -6.87 14.04
C MET A 73 -9.32 -5.80 14.43
N THR A 74 -8.87 -4.99 13.46
CA THR A 74 -7.91 -3.91 13.71
C THR A 74 -8.53 -2.79 14.56
N THR A 75 -9.83 -2.53 14.42
CA THR A 75 -10.56 -1.57 15.27
C THR A 75 -10.57 -2.03 16.73
N VAL A 76 -10.91 -3.30 16.98
CA VAL A 76 -10.86 -3.88 18.33
C VAL A 76 -9.45 -3.74 18.92
N ALA A 77 -8.41 -4.14 18.19
CA ALA A 77 -7.04 -4.01 18.66
C ALA A 77 -6.62 -2.55 18.95
N SER A 78 -6.96 -1.62 18.06
CA SER A 78 -6.67 -0.18 18.24
C SER A 78 -7.39 0.39 19.48
N THR A 79 -8.66 0.03 19.70
CA THR A 79 -9.40 0.46 20.90
C THR A 79 -8.79 -0.08 22.19
N LEU A 80 -8.37 -1.35 22.22
CA LEU A 80 -7.69 -1.93 23.39
C LEU A 80 -6.35 -1.23 23.68
N CYS A 81 -5.58 -0.89 22.64
CA CYS A 81 -4.33 -0.14 22.81
C CYS A 81 -4.57 1.27 23.35
N LEU A 82 -5.61 1.95 22.85
CA LEU A 82 -6.00 3.27 23.36
C LEU A 82 -6.41 3.20 24.84
N LEU A 83 -7.24 2.22 25.20
CA LEU A 83 -7.65 1.99 26.60
C LEU A 83 -6.46 1.68 27.50
N ASP A 84 -5.51 0.84 27.05
CA ASP A 84 -4.28 0.55 27.80
C ASP A 84 -3.46 1.82 28.04
N TRP A 85 -3.34 2.66 27.01
CA TRP A 85 -2.58 3.91 27.11
C TRP A 85 -3.19 4.91 28.10
N PHE A 86 -4.52 5.02 28.14
CA PHE A 86 -5.23 5.80 29.15
C PHE A 86 -5.08 5.20 30.55
N TYR A 87 -5.15 3.87 30.67
CA TYR A 87 -5.09 3.17 31.95
C TYR A 87 -3.70 3.23 32.61
N VAL A 88 -2.63 3.08 31.81
CA VAL A 88 -1.23 3.06 32.30
C VAL A 88 -0.67 4.46 32.58
N GLY A 89 -1.40 5.53 32.22
CA GLY A 89 -1.01 6.91 32.55
C GLY A 89 -0.01 7.52 31.57
N TYR A 90 -0.27 7.42 30.26
CA TYR A 90 0.45 8.16 29.22
C TYR A 90 1.94 7.80 29.02
N VAL A 91 2.31 6.54 29.22
CA VAL A 91 3.68 6.08 28.97
C VAL A 91 4.02 6.14 27.47
N PHE A 92 5.18 6.73 27.13
CA PHE A 92 5.63 6.92 25.75
C PHE A 92 5.79 5.60 24.97
N ASN A 93 6.24 4.53 25.63
CA ASN A 93 6.40 3.23 24.98
C ASN A 93 5.06 2.64 24.49
N SER A 94 3.99 2.80 25.28
CA SER A 94 2.64 2.36 24.89
C SER A 94 2.04 3.23 23.78
N LEU A 95 2.40 4.53 23.73
CA LEU A 95 1.97 5.44 22.66
C LEU A 95 2.41 4.93 21.28
N GLY A 96 3.64 4.44 21.14
CA GLY A 96 4.14 3.92 19.87
C GLY A 96 3.29 2.74 19.34
N ILE A 97 2.89 1.83 20.23
CA ILE A 97 2.02 0.69 19.88
C ILE A 97 0.63 1.17 19.49
N THR A 98 0.08 2.14 20.22
CA THR A 98 -1.23 2.73 19.91
C THR A 98 -1.25 3.42 18.56
N ILE A 99 -0.21 4.21 18.24
CA ILE A 99 -0.06 4.86 16.93
C ILE A 99 0.06 3.79 15.83
N PHE A 100 0.79 2.71 16.08
CA PHE A 100 0.96 1.62 15.11
C PHE A 100 -0.38 0.98 14.70
N TYR A 101 -1.21 0.55 15.65
CA TYR A 101 -2.52 -0.04 15.30
C TYR A 101 -3.51 1.00 14.75
N SER A 102 -3.50 2.22 15.27
CA SER A 102 -4.44 3.27 14.83
C SER A 102 -4.12 3.76 13.42
N SER A 103 -2.85 3.93 13.08
CA SER A 103 -2.42 4.28 11.72
C SER A 103 -2.77 3.19 10.70
N ALA A 104 -2.67 1.92 11.08
CA ALA A 104 -3.10 0.82 10.22
C ALA A 104 -4.61 0.81 9.99
N LEU A 105 -5.41 1.10 11.03
CA LEU A 105 -6.86 1.27 10.89
C LEU A 105 -7.20 2.40 9.90
N VAL A 106 -6.57 3.57 10.07
CA VAL A 106 -6.75 4.72 9.16
C VAL A 106 -6.35 4.33 7.74
N THR A 107 -5.23 3.63 7.58
CA THR A 107 -4.74 3.14 6.28
C THR A 107 -5.77 2.23 5.62
N LEU A 108 -6.35 1.26 6.34
CA LEU A 108 -7.39 0.37 5.80
C LEU A 108 -8.62 1.15 5.32
N ILE A 109 -9.08 2.14 6.10
CA ILE A 109 -10.21 3.01 5.73
C ILE A 109 -9.88 3.81 4.46
N LEU A 110 -8.68 4.39 4.38
CA LEU A 110 -8.21 5.11 3.20
C LEU A 110 -8.12 4.19 1.98
N TYR A 111 -7.69 2.94 2.13
CA TYR A 111 -7.67 1.96 1.05
C TYR A 111 -9.07 1.57 0.55
N VAL A 112 -10.08 1.52 1.43
CA VAL A 112 -11.47 1.34 1.01
C VAL A 112 -11.94 2.54 0.18
N ASN A 113 -11.62 3.76 0.59
CA ASN A 113 -11.93 4.96 -0.18
C ASN A 113 -11.18 4.98 -1.52
N LEU A 114 -9.90 4.60 -1.52
CA LEU A 114 -9.08 4.47 -2.72
C LEU A 114 -9.69 3.44 -3.67
N ALA A 115 -10.15 2.29 -3.17
CA ALA A 115 -10.76 1.24 -4.00
C ALA A 115 -11.99 1.74 -4.79
N ARG A 116 -12.77 2.68 -4.24
CA ARG A 116 -13.91 3.30 -4.94
C ARG A 116 -13.47 4.18 -6.11
N SER A 117 -12.39 4.95 -5.92
CA SER A 117 -11.86 5.88 -6.92
C SER A 117 -10.86 5.21 -7.87
N TRP A 118 -10.37 4.02 -7.52
CA TRP A 118 -9.33 3.28 -8.24
C TRP A 118 -9.67 3.02 -9.72
N PRO A 119 -10.89 2.60 -10.11
CA PRO A 119 -11.23 2.42 -11.52
C PRO A 119 -11.09 3.70 -12.34
N LYS A 120 -11.57 4.83 -11.79
CA LYS A 120 -11.47 6.15 -12.45
C LYS A 120 -10.01 6.57 -12.58
N LEU A 121 -9.24 6.40 -11.49
CA LEU A 121 -7.81 6.72 -11.46
C LEU A 121 -7.02 5.91 -12.51
N MET A 122 -7.21 4.59 -12.55
CA MET A 122 -6.51 3.73 -13.50
C MET A 122 -6.92 3.99 -14.95
N THR A 123 -8.19 4.29 -15.21
CA THR A 123 -8.65 4.66 -16.55
C THR A 123 -7.99 5.95 -17.03
N LEU A 124 -7.96 6.98 -16.16
CA LEU A 124 -7.27 8.24 -16.45
C LEU A 124 -5.78 8.00 -16.66
N TRP A 125 -5.16 7.19 -15.79
CA TRP A 125 -3.75 6.86 -15.90
C TRP A 125 -3.45 6.16 -17.22
N CYS A 126 -4.23 5.16 -17.62
CA CYS A 126 -4.07 4.49 -18.92
C CYS A 126 -4.20 5.47 -20.11
N ARG A 127 -5.10 6.45 -20.03
CA ARG A 127 -5.22 7.49 -21.06
C ARG A 127 -3.96 8.34 -21.14
N ILE A 128 -3.44 8.80 -20.00
CA ILE A 128 -2.19 9.58 -19.93
C ILE A 128 -1.01 8.73 -20.41
N ASP A 129 -0.93 7.47 -19.98
CA ASP A 129 0.13 6.53 -20.35
C ASP A 129 0.16 6.32 -21.86
N LYS A 130 -1.01 6.19 -22.51
CA LYS A 130 -1.12 6.08 -23.97
C LYS A 130 -0.63 7.33 -24.69
N ILE A 131 -1.01 8.52 -24.22
CA ILE A 131 -0.56 9.81 -24.80
C ILE A 131 0.96 9.94 -24.64
N MET A 132 1.48 9.66 -23.45
CA MET A 132 2.90 9.75 -23.14
C MET A 132 3.72 8.70 -23.89
N ASN A 133 3.22 7.47 -24.04
CA ASN A 133 3.91 6.42 -24.80
C ASN A 133 3.98 6.77 -26.29
N ASN A 134 2.95 7.41 -26.86
CA ASN A 134 2.96 7.87 -28.24
C ASN A 134 4.01 8.98 -28.48
N SER A 135 4.15 9.90 -27.51
CA SER A 135 5.03 11.06 -27.64
C SER A 135 6.47 10.81 -27.19
N TYR A 136 6.70 10.00 -26.16
CA TYR A 136 7.99 9.81 -25.47
C TYR A 136 8.47 8.35 -25.44
N GLY A 137 7.62 7.37 -25.75
CA GLY A 137 7.91 5.95 -25.59
C GLY A 137 7.75 5.43 -24.15
N TYR A 138 7.65 4.10 -24.00
CA TYR A 138 7.54 3.47 -22.68
C TYR A 138 8.90 3.45 -21.95
N PRO A 139 8.95 3.83 -20.66
CA PRO A 139 10.19 3.79 -19.89
C PRO A 139 10.68 2.35 -19.71
N LYS A 140 11.67 1.94 -20.52
CA LYS A 140 12.27 0.58 -20.54
C LYS A 140 12.77 0.06 -19.19
N SER A 141 13.00 0.95 -18.21
CA SER A 141 13.47 0.58 -16.87
C SER A 141 12.36 0.50 -15.80
N LEU A 142 11.13 0.89 -16.10
CA LEU A 142 10.03 0.98 -15.11
C LEU A 142 9.70 -0.39 -14.51
N ASN A 143 9.43 -1.38 -15.34
CA ASN A 143 9.09 -2.74 -14.89
C ASN A 143 10.22 -3.38 -14.07
N ARG A 144 11.47 -3.16 -14.48
CA ARG A 144 12.65 -3.66 -13.76
C ARG A 144 12.79 -2.99 -12.40
N ARG A 145 12.64 -1.65 -12.35
CA ARG A 145 12.69 -0.88 -11.10
C ARG A 145 11.58 -1.30 -10.14
N PHE A 146 10.35 -1.47 -10.63
CA PHE A 146 9.22 -1.96 -9.84
C PHE A 146 9.51 -3.31 -9.22
N ARG A 147 10.05 -4.26 -10.01
CA ARG A 147 10.39 -5.60 -9.52
C ARG A 147 11.50 -5.58 -8.48
N ILE A 148 12.59 -4.85 -8.75
CA ILE A 148 13.73 -4.75 -7.82
C ILE A 148 13.27 -4.11 -6.52
N VAL A 149 12.61 -2.94 -6.58
CA VAL A 149 12.18 -2.22 -5.38
C VAL A 149 11.18 -3.02 -4.57
N SER A 150 10.21 -3.68 -5.23
CA SER A 150 9.26 -4.55 -4.51
C SER A 150 9.98 -5.70 -3.83
N ALA A 151 10.91 -6.38 -4.52
CA ALA A 151 11.67 -7.49 -3.94
C ALA A 151 12.56 -7.04 -2.78
N THR A 152 13.34 -5.95 -2.96
CA THR A 152 14.21 -5.40 -1.92
C THR A 152 13.41 -4.98 -0.70
N TYR A 153 12.31 -4.26 -0.89
CA TYR A 153 11.49 -3.79 0.22
C TYR A 153 10.80 -4.96 0.96
N SER A 154 10.31 -5.97 0.24
CA SER A 154 9.77 -7.19 0.86
C SER A 154 10.83 -7.96 1.68
N ILE A 155 12.07 -8.09 1.18
CA ILE A 155 13.16 -8.75 1.91
C ILE A 155 13.50 -7.97 3.19
N LEU A 156 13.59 -6.63 3.11
CA LEU A 156 13.85 -5.79 4.27
C LEU A 156 12.76 -5.91 5.33
N ALA A 157 11.49 -5.91 4.91
CA ALA A 157 10.37 -6.07 5.83
C ALA A 157 10.36 -7.44 6.53
N LEU A 158 10.65 -8.51 5.79
CA LEU A 158 10.80 -9.85 6.36
C LEU A 158 11.97 -9.92 7.33
N GLY A 159 13.12 -9.34 6.98
CA GLY A 159 14.28 -9.25 7.86
C GLY A 159 13.95 -8.53 9.16
N ASN A 160 13.30 -7.37 9.07
CA ASN A 160 12.87 -6.61 10.24
C ASN A 160 11.91 -7.42 11.14
N PHE A 161 10.96 -8.15 10.54
CA PHE A 161 10.04 -9.00 11.28
C PHE A 161 10.76 -10.13 12.05
N LEU A 162 11.71 -10.81 11.38
CA LEU A 162 12.48 -11.89 12.00
C LEU A 162 13.37 -11.35 13.12
N ILE A 163 14.09 -10.25 12.88
CA ILE A 163 14.95 -9.61 13.89
C ILE A 163 14.14 -9.21 15.12
N ASN A 164 12.98 -8.56 14.93
CA ASN A 164 12.11 -8.15 16.04
C ASN A 164 11.59 -9.36 16.82
N THR A 165 11.25 -10.46 16.14
CA THR A 165 10.79 -11.69 16.79
C THR A 165 11.90 -12.35 17.61
N VAL A 166 13.11 -12.45 17.05
CA VAL A 166 14.27 -13.00 17.74
C VAL A 166 14.64 -12.13 18.95
N TYR A 167 14.73 -10.81 18.76
CA TYR A 167 15.03 -9.86 19.84
C TYR A 167 14.05 -10.00 21.00
N LYS A 168 12.74 -10.03 20.73
CA LYS A 168 11.71 -10.26 21.75
C LYS A 168 11.90 -11.60 22.46
N SER A 169 12.19 -12.67 21.70
CA SER A 169 12.40 -14.00 22.28
C SER A 169 13.60 -14.05 23.24
N ILE A 170 14.70 -13.37 22.91
CA ILE A 170 15.91 -13.28 23.74
C ILE A 170 15.61 -12.46 25.00
N SER A 171 15.04 -11.26 24.85
CA SER A 171 14.67 -10.38 25.97
C SER A 171 13.70 -11.04 26.97
N ILE A 172 12.84 -11.94 26.48
CA ILE A 172 11.93 -12.71 27.33
C ILE A 172 12.71 -13.78 28.11
N LYS A 173 13.56 -14.57 27.43
CA LYS A 173 14.39 -15.62 28.07
C LYS A 173 15.28 -15.06 29.17
N GLU A 174 15.91 -13.91 28.94
CA GLU A 174 16.74 -13.22 29.93
C GLU A 174 15.92 -12.81 31.16
N SER A 175 14.71 -12.27 30.94
CA SER A 175 13.85 -11.83 32.03
C SER A 175 13.21 -12.96 32.85
N THR A 176 13.13 -14.18 32.32
CA THR A 176 12.52 -15.34 33.00
C THR A 176 13.53 -16.33 33.55
N ARG A 177 14.82 -15.99 33.61
CA ARG A 177 15.88 -16.86 34.17
C ARG A 177 15.83 -18.29 33.60
N ASN A 178 15.65 -18.40 32.28
CA ASN A 178 15.50 -19.65 31.51
C ASN A 178 14.23 -20.50 31.72
N GLU A 179 13.25 -20.05 32.52
CA GLU A 179 11.93 -20.69 32.53
C GLU A 179 11.08 -20.16 31.35
N TYR A 180 11.04 -20.92 30.26
CA TYR A 180 10.23 -20.57 29.09
C TYR A 180 8.78 -20.99 29.31
N ASN A 181 7.88 -20.00 29.47
CA ASN A 181 6.44 -20.23 29.46
C ASN A 181 5.80 -19.39 28.35
N ILE A 182 5.05 -20.04 27.46
CA ILE A 182 4.37 -19.39 26.33
C ILE A 182 3.40 -18.29 26.79
N ASN A 183 2.77 -18.45 27.96
CA ASN A 183 1.86 -17.45 28.50
C ASN A 183 2.62 -16.16 28.82
N LYS A 184 3.78 -16.29 29.49
CA LYS A 184 4.65 -15.15 29.83
C LYS A 184 5.14 -14.43 28.56
N TYR A 185 5.41 -15.18 27.47
CA TYR A 185 5.77 -14.59 26.18
C TYR A 185 4.67 -13.67 25.63
N TYR A 186 3.42 -14.12 25.62
CA TYR A 186 2.28 -13.34 25.12
C TYR A 186 1.96 -12.13 25.99
N PHE A 187 1.96 -12.30 27.32
CA PHE A 187 1.75 -11.18 28.26
C PHE A 187 2.81 -10.08 28.11
N LYS A 188 4.08 -10.45 27.88
CA LYS A 188 5.16 -9.47 27.69
C LYS A 188 5.21 -8.90 26.27
N SER A 189 4.77 -9.65 25.26
CA SER A 189 4.78 -9.22 23.86
C SER A 189 3.58 -8.33 23.49
N PHE A 190 2.43 -8.56 24.13
CA PHE A 190 1.18 -7.83 23.87
C PHE A 190 0.49 -7.43 25.18
N PRO A 191 1.16 -6.66 26.08
CA PRO A 191 0.59 -6.27 27.36
C PRO A 191 -0.75 -5.55 27.21
N GLN A 192 -0.89 -4.72 26.16
CA GLN A 192 -2.08 -3.95 25.86
C GLN A 192 -3.32 -4.79 25.51
N MET A 193 -3.17 -6.03 25.03
CA MET A 193 -4.32 -6.90 24.74
C MET A 193 -4.63 -7.82 25.93
N PHE A 194 -3.60 -8.43 26.53
CA PHE A 194 -3.79 -9.37 27.63
C PHE A 194 -4.03 -8.72 29.00
N ARG A 195 -3.95 -7.39 29.11
CA ARG A 195 -4.41 -6.67 30.31
C ARG A 195 -5.93 -6.68 30.46
N PHE A 196 -6.66 -6.68 29.35
CA PHE A 196 -8.13 -6.65 29.35
C PHE A 196 -8.75 -7.98 28.94
N ILE A 197 -8.04 -8.81 28.17
CA ILE A 197 -8.54 -10.10 27.67
C ILE A 197 -7.80 -11.23 28.40
N PRO A 198 -8.53 -12.22 28.96
CA PRO A 198 -7.89 -13.37 29.58
C PRO A 198 -7.08 -14.18 28.56
N PHE A 199 -6.00 -14.78 29.03
CA PHE A 199 -5.17 -15.62 28.18
C PHE A 199 -5.93 -16.89 27.77
N SER A 200 -6.03 -17.11 26.46
CA SER A 200 -6.56 -18.33 25.86
C SER A 200 -5.84 -18.57 24.54
N ALA A 201 -5.86 -19.81 24.03
CA ALA A 201 -5.29 -20.10 22.72
C ALA A 201 -5.94 -19.23 21.62
N VAL A 202 -7.26 -18.99 21.72
CA VAL A 202 -8.02 -18.17 20.77
C VAL A 202 -7.57 -16.70 20.81
N SER A 203 -7.44 -16.11 22.01
CA SER A 203 -6.99 -14.72 22.14
C SER A 203 -5.53 -14.54 21.71
N ALA A 204 -4.66 -15.53 21.94
CA ALA A 204 -3.30 -15.55 21.41
C ALA A 204 -3.24 -15.61 19.88
N THR A 205 -4.01 -16.51 19.26
CA THR A 205 -4.11 -16.59 17.80
C THR A 205 -4.66 -15.29 17.20
N PHE A 206 -5.69 -14.71 17.81
CA PHE A 206 -6.23 -13.40 17.39
C PHE A 206 -5.14 -12.31 17.41
N CYS A 207 -4.39 -12.19 18.50
CA CYS A 207 -3.31 -11.21 18.64
C CYS A 207 -2.25 -11.37 17.53
N CYS A 208 -1.82 -12.61 17.26
CA CYS A 208 -0.86 -12.90 16.20
C CYS A 208 -1.38 -12.52 14.82
N ILE A 209 -2.63 -12.90 14.50
CA ILE A 209 -3.25 -12.60 13.20
C ILE A 209 -3.33 -11.08 13.00
N VAL A 210 -3.83 -10.34 13.99
CA VAL A 210 -3.96 -8.88 13.88
C VAL A 210 -2.60 -8.20 13.80
N HIS A 211 -1.61 -8.66 14.57
CA HIS A 211 -0.27 -8.11 14.53
C HIS A 211 0.39 -8.29 13.16
N ILE A 212 0.37 -9.52 12.63
CA ILE A 212 0.92 -9.84 11.31
C ILE A 212 0.18 -9.06 10.22
N HIS A 213 -1.15 -9.00 10.28
CA HIS A 213 -1.96 -8.25 9.33
C HIS A 213 -1.63 -6.74 9.35
N THR A 214 -1.44 -6.16 10.53
CA THR A 214 -1.06 -4.75 10.71
C THR A 214 0.31 -4.46 10.08
N LEU A 215 1.29 -5.33 10.32
CA LEU A 215 2.62 -5.24 9.70
C LEU A 215 2.56 -5.33 8.17
N LEU A 216 1.78 -6.27 7.64
CA LEU A 216 1.58 -6.42 6.21
C LEU A 216 0.86 -5.23 5.60
N THR A 217 -0.07 -4.61 6.34
CA THR A 217 -0.76 -3.38 5.91
C THR A 217 0.20 -2.22 5.75
N TRP A 218 1.09 -2.01 6.73
CA TRP A 218 2.14 -1.01 6.64
C TRP A 218 3.09 -1.25 5.47
N LEU A 219 3.56 -2.49 5.31
CA LEU A 219 4.41 -2.92 4.19
C LEU A 219 3.77 -2.61 2.83
N ILE A 220 2.50 -2.97 2.64
CA ILE A 220 1.78 -2.70 1.39
C ILE A 220 1.61 -1.19 1.18
N ASN A 221 1.32 -0.44 2.24
CA ASN A 221 1.14 1.00 2.15
C ASN A 221 2.40 1.72 1.66
N ASP A 222 3.54 1.43 2.28
CA ASP A 222 4.81 2.03 1.91
C ASP A 222 5.21 1.64 0.49
N LEU A 223 5.04 0.36 0.15
CA LEU A 223 5.32 -0.13 -1.20
C LEU A 223 4.46 0.60 -2.24
N PHE A 224 3.17 0.84 -1.96
CA PHE A 224 2.29 1.60 -2.84
C PHE A 224 2.83 3.01 -3.11
N ILE A 225 3.19 3.73 -2.06
CA ILE A 225 3.70 5.11 -2.15
C ILE A 225 4.99 5.13 -2.98
N ILE A 226 5.90 4.19 -2.74
CA ILE A 226 7.17 4.09 -3.48
C ILE A 226 6.91 3.82 -4.97
N LEU A 227 6.02 2.87 -5.31
CA LEU A 227 5.73 2.51 -6.70
C LEU A 227 5.11 3.68 -7.48
N ILE A 228 4.15 4.38 -6.88
CA ILE A 228 3.54 5.57 -7.50
C ILE A 228 4.58 6.68 -7.67
N SER A 229 5.42 6.90 -6.67
CA SER A 229 6.49 7.92 -6.73
C SER A 229 7.48 7.63 -7.86
N ILE A 230 7.92 6.37 -8.02
CA ILE A 230 8.82 5.97 -9.11
C ILE A 230 8.16 6.16 -10.48
N ALA A 231 6.88 5.77 -10.62
CA ALA A 231 6.15 5.96 -11.87
C ALA A 231 6.08 7.43 -12.26
N LEU A 232 5.72 8.30 -11.31
CA LEU A 232 5.57 9.71 -11.55
C LEU A 232 6.92 10.39 -11.84
N ALA A 233 7.95 10.07 -11.06
CA ALA A 233 9.31 10.60 -11.26
C ALA A 233 9.87 10.23 -12.64
N LEU A 234 9.65 9.01 -13.11
CA LEU A 234 10.08 8.58 -14.44
C LEU A 234 9.34 9.33 -15.55
N ARG A 235 8.04 9.57 -15.39
CA ARG A 235 7.26 10.35 -16.36
C ARG A 235 7.70 11.82 -16.40
N PHE A 236 7.95 12.45 -15.26
CA PHE A 236 8.51 13.81 -15.24
C PHE A 236 9.90 13.89 -15.85
N LYS A 237 10.77 12.91 -15.56
CA LYS A 237 12.10 12.84 -16.18
C LYS A 237 12.03 12.79 -17.71
N GLN A 238 11.11 12.01 -18.28
CA GLN A 238 10.90 11.96 -19.73
C GLN A 238 10.47 13.32 -20.31
N ILE A 239 9.63 14.08 -19.58
CA ILE A 239 9.21 15.42 -20.00
C ILE A 239 10.40 16.38 -19.99
N SER A 240 11.16 16.41 -18.87
CA SER A 240 12.33 17.27 -18.72
C SER A 240 13.41 16.99 -19.77
N GLU A 241 13.73 15.72 -20.04
CA GLU A 241 14.73 15.34 -21.05
C GLU A 241 14.35 15.79 -22.47
N ARG A 242 13.06 15.82 -22.81
CA ARG A 242 12.60 16.31 -24.11
C ARG A 242 12.65 17.83 -24.20
N LEU A 243 12.30 18.53 -23.11
CA LEU A 243 12.38 19.99 -23.08
C LEU A 243 13.82 20.45 -23.32
N VAL A 244 14.79 19.83 -22.66
CA VAL A 244 16.22 20.13 -22.85
C VAL A 244 16.70 19.80 -24.27
N ARG A 245 16.20 18.72 -24.90
CA ARG A 245 16.59 18.35 -26.28
C ARG A 245 16.01 19.29 -27.36
N ASN A 246 14.90 19.97 -27.05
CA ASN A 246 14.21 20.86 -27.98
C ASN A 246 14.60 22.34 -27.81
N GLN A 247 15.52 22.66 -26.89
CA GLN A 247 16.21 23.94 -26.77
C GLN A 247 17.55 23.87 -27.49
#